data_AF-A0A452Y064-F1
#
_entry.id   AF-A0A452Y064-F1
#
_cell.length_a   1.000
_cell.length_b   1.000
_cell.length_c   1.000
_cell.angle_alpha   90.00
_cell.angle_beta   90.00
_cell.angle_gamma   90.00
#
_symmetry.space_group_name_H-M   'P 1'
#
loop_
_entity.id
_entity.type
_entity.pdbx_description
1 polymer ?
#
loop_
_entity_poly.entity_id
_entity_poly.type
_entity_poly.pdbx_seq_one_letter_code
_entity_poly.pdbx_strand_id
1 'polypeptide(L)'
;SKIAHAHHSSHLDRRRSSWTCLAQACKMNESSSLSLAPPGESMAEVHAGNRERLVAALRAHLSAAGRPLRGIVLLKGGEEQTRYCTDHVPLFRQESYFAYLFGVREPGFYGAVDIGSGQSILFAPRFSPDDAIWNGKPKKLPYFKDMYKVDSVFYVDELAQVLRCECSEHGHGEPLLFLLYGQNTDSGNYSRPASFEGMDKFDTDLSTLHPILTECRVTKSDMELALIQHANDVSSEAHVEVMRKIKPGMTENQLESTFRCHASMPRFRSKFQDFPWLPRISVPLGKSPYRAKNTSFLKFLNLNTRFTVKYVGSN
;
A
#
# COMPACT_ATOMS: atom_id res chain seq x y z
N SER A 1 -1.42 35.02 72.72
CA SER A 1 -1.37 35.76 71.44
C SER A 1 -0.43 35.03 70.50
N LYS A 2 -0.96 34.67 69.32
CA LYS A 2 -0.34 34.47 68.01
C LYS A 2 1.17 34.12 67.96
N ILE A 3 1.48 32.93 67.44
CA ILE A 3 2.26 32.68 66.21
C ILE A 3 2.30 31.15 66.03
N ALA A 4 1.39 30.61 65.23
CA ALA A 4 1.47 29.26 64.67
C ALA A 4 0.42 29.11 63.55
N HIS A 5 0.51 29.89 62.48
CA HIS A 5 -0.23 29.65 61.22
C HIS A 5 0.26 30.64 60.15
N ALA A 6 1.18 30.21 59.28
CA ALA A 6 1.35 30.73 57.92
C ALA A 6 2.61 30.14 57.26
N HIS A 7 2.56 28.89 56.76
CA HIS A 7 3.50 28.42 55.72
C HIS A 7 2.99 27.18 54.96
N HIS A 8 1.69 27.11 54.67
CA HIS A 8 1.11 25.97 53.93
C HIS A 8 0.00 26.36 52.93
N SER A 9 0.09 27.53 52.28
CA SER A 9 -0.98 28.00 51.38
C SER A 9 -0.55 28.52 50.00
N SER A 10 0.73 28.44 49.60
CA SER A 10 1.18 28.95 48.29
C SER A 10 1.47 27.88 47.22
N HIS A 11 1.36 26.59 47.54
CA HIS A 11 1.59 25.49 46.59
C HIS A 11 0.32 24.80 46.07
N LEU A 12 -0.82 24.99 46.73
CA LEU A 12 -2.10 24.45 46.29
C LEU A 12 -2.80 25.31 45.22
N ASP A 13 -2.46 26.60 45.14
CA ASP A 13 -3.15 27.52 44.23
C ASP A 13 -2.62 27.48 42.78
N ARG A 14 -1.31 27.22 42.58
CA ARG A 14 -0.72 26.97 41.24
C ARG A 14 -1.15 25.64 40.62
N ARG A 15 -1.66 24.69 41.42
CA ARG A 15 -2.23 23.44 40.91
C ARG A 15 -3.72 23.57 40.56
N ARG A 16 -4.46 24.59 41.01
CA ARG A 16 -5.85 24.77 40.57
C ARG A 16 -5.97 25.47 39.20
N SER A 17 -5.05 26.37 38.85
CA SER A 17 -5.07 27.07 37.57
C SER A 17 -4.61 26.22 36.36
N SER A 18 -3.80 25.18 36.59
CA SER A 18 -3.37 24.24 35.54
C SER A 18 -4.47 23.24 35.17
N TRP A 19 -5.31 22.84 36.13
CA TRP A 19 -6.37 21.85 35.91
C TRP A 19 -7.61 22.45 35.26
N THR A 20 -7.91 23.74 35.48
CA THR A 20 -8.95 24.45 34.74
C THR A 20 -8.55 24.66 33.28
N CYS A 21 -7.28 24.94 32.96
CA CYS A 21 -6.81 25.05 31.58
C CYS A 21 -6.86 23.70 30.83
N LEU A 22 -6.49 22.59 31.50
CA LEU A 22 -6.58 21.23 30.94
C LEU A 22 -8.03 20.73 30.79
N ALA A 23 -8.93 21.08 31.72
CA ALA A 23 -10.35 20.75 31.61
C ALA A 23 -11.05 21.56 30.50
N GLN A 24 -10.61 22.80 30.25
CA GLN A 24 -11.12 23.63 29.17
C GLN A 24 -10.57 23.19 27.81
N ALA A 25 -9.32 22.71 27.74
CA ALA A 25 -8.78 22.04 26.56
C ALA A 25 -9.50 20.70 26.25
N CYS A 26 -9.92 19.95 27.27
CA CYS A 26 -10.73 18.73 27.07
C CYS A 26 -12.17 19.03 26.62
N LYS A 27 -12.80 20.10 27.13
CA LYS A 27 -14.13 20.53 26.69
C LYS A 27 -14.15 21.17 25.29
N MET A 28 -13.04 21.74 24.82
CA MET A 28 -12.91 22.19 23.42
C MET A 28 -12.64 21.05 22.43
N ASN A 29 -12.42 19.82 22.90
CA ASN A 29 -12.08 18.68 22.04
C ASN A 29 -13.24 17.70 21.82
N GLU A 30 -14.43 17.95 22.39
CA GLU A 30 -15.65 17.23 21.99
C GLU A 30 -16.21 17.73 20.64
N SER A 31 -15.75 18.90 20.16
CA SER A 31 -16.11 19.47 18.85
C SER A 31 -15.07 19.24 17.75
N SER A 32 -13.97 18.53 18.02
CA SER A 32 -12.94 18.20 17.02
C SER A 32 -12.93 16.70 16.70
N SER A 33 -14.11 16.11 16.50
CA SER A 33 -14.19 14.95 15.63
C SER A 33 -13.89 15.43 14.20
N LEU A 34 -12.62 15.76 13.89
CA LEU A 34 -12.15 15.74 12.52
C LEU A 34 -12.54 14.36 12.02
N SER A 35 -13.50 14.30 11.10
CA SER A 35 -13.86 13.02 10.50
C SER A 35 -12.60 12.52 9.83
N LEU A 36 -11.96 11.50 10.42
CA LEU A 36 -10.91 10.71 9.79
C LEU A 36 -11.53 9.82 8.71
N ALA A 37 -12.44 10.40 7.93
CA ALA A 37 -12.90 9.83 6.70
C ALA A 37 -11.68 9.70 5.78
N PRO A 38 -11.65 8.67 4.92
CA PRO A 38 -10.62 8.59 3.90
C PRO A 38 -10.61 9.88 3.05
N PRO A 39 -9.49 10.19 2.39
CA PRO A 39 -9.47 11.18 1.33
C PRO A 39 -10.60 10.90 0.32
N GLY A 40 -11.21 11.95 -0.22
CA GLY A 40 -12.24 11.83 -1.26
C GLY A 40 -11.71 11.39 -2.63
N GLU A 41 -10.40 11.21 -2.74
CA GLU A 41 -9.70 10.80 -3.96
C GLU A 41 -10.01 9.33 -4.28
N SER A 42 -10.29 9.06 -5.55
CA SER A 42 -10.50 7.69 -6.01
C SER A 42 -9.17 6.96 -6.02
N MET A 43 -9.07 5.83 -5.30
CA MET A 43 -7.89 4.96 -5.35
C MET A 43 -7.47 4.63 -6.79
N ALA A 44 -8.44 4.47 -7.70
CA ALA A 44 -8.17 4.18 -9.10
C ALA A 44 -7.46 5.34 -9.84
N GLU A 45 -7.73 6.59 -9.46
CA GLU A 45 -7.05 7.78 -10.03
C GLU A 45 -5.60 7.85 -9.58
N VAL A 46 -5.30 7.46 -8.33
CA VAL A 46 -3.92 7.35 -7.82
C VAL A 46 -3.11 6.38 -8.69
N HIS A 47 -3.70 5.22 -8.99
CA HIS A 47 -3.05 4.20 -9.81
C HIS A 47 -2.90 4.64 -11.27
N ALA A 48 -3.88 5.35 -11.84
CA ALA A 48 -3.77 5.93 -13.17
C ALA A 48 -2.60 6.92 -13.28
N GLY A 49 -2.50 7.87 -12.34
CA GLY A 49 -1.38 8.81 -12.29
C GLY A 49 -0.02 8.12 -12.11
N ASN A 50 0.04 7.01 -11.38
CA ASN A 50 1.26 6.22 -11.25
C ASN A 50 1.69 5.57 -12.57
N ARG A 51 0.74 5.10 -13.40
CA ARG A 51 1.03 4.56 -14.74
C ARG A 51 1.53 5.65 -15.67
N GLU A 52 0.91 6.83 -15.67
CA GLU A 52 1.35 7.98 -16.46
C GLU A 52 2.80 8.38 -16.10
N ARG A 53 3.11 8.48 -14.80
CA ARG A 53 4.46 8.75 -14.31
C ARG A 53 5.48 7.71 -14.77
N LEU A 54 5.12 6.43 -14.71
CA LEU A 54 5.97 5.34 -15.19
C LEU A 54 6.25 5.47 -16.69
N VAL A 55 5.20 5.69 -17.50
CA VAL A 55 5.33 5.84 -18.96
C VAL A 55 6.21 7.04 -19.29
N ALA A 56 6.02 8.18 -18.62
CA ALA A 56 6.86 9.36 -18.80
C ALA A 56 8.34 9.08 -18.47
N ALA A 57 8.61 8.41 -17.34
CA ALA A 57 9.97 8.06 -16.92
C ALA A 57 10.63 7.05 -17.87
N LEU A 58 9.90 6.04 -18.34
CA LEU A 58 10.38 5.08 -19.33
C LEU A 58 10.68 5.74 -20.66
N ARG A 59 9.78 6.61 -21.17
CA ARG A 59 10.02 7.34 -22.42
C ARG A 59 11.26 8.23 -22.34
N ALA A 60 11.44 8.95 -21.22
CA ALA A 60 12.63 9.76 -20.99
C ALA A 60 13.92 8.92 -20.98
N HIS A 61 13.91 7.78 -20.28
CA HIS A 61 15.05 6.88 -20.22
C HIS A 61 15.38 6.26 -21.60
N LEU A 62 14.37 5.76 -22.32
CA LEU A 62 14.55 5.17 -23.64
C LEU A 62 15.06 6.21 -24.65
N SER A 63 14.52 7.43 -24.61
CA SER A 63 14.99 8.54 -25.45
C SER A 63 16.45 8.89 -25.16
N ALA A 64 16.85 8.95 -23.88
CA ALA A 64 18.23 9.25 -23.50
C ALA A 64 19.21 8.13 -23.90
N ALA A 65 18.73 6.88 -23.91
CA ALA A 65 19.51 5.72 -24.35
C ALA A 65 19.50 5.52 -25.88
N GLY A 66 18.83 6.38 -26.65
CA GLY A 66 18.67 6.23 -28.10
C GLY A 66 17.86 4.98 -28.51
N ARG A 67 17.06 4.44 -27.59
CA ARG A 67 16.21 3.27 -27.82
C ARG A 67 14.84 3.71 -28.36
N PRO A 68 14.17 2.89 -29.19
CA PRO A 68 12.81 3.18 -29.64
C PRO A 68 11.85 3.32 -28.46
N LEU A 69 10.93 4.29 -28.52
CA LEU A 69 9.90 4.55 -27.49
C LEU A 69 8.74 3.55 -27.59
N ARG A 70 9.06 2.26 -27.66
CA ARG A 70 8.12 1.16 -27.88
C ARG A 70 8.38 0.02 -26.92
N GLY A 71 7.37 -0.83 -26.78
CA GLY A 71 7.41 -2.03 -25.96
C GLY A 71 6.40 -1.96 -24.83
N ILE A 72 6.16 -3.12 -24.22
CA ILE A 72 5.09 -3.29 -23.26
C ILE A 72 5.71 -3.64 -21.90
N VAL A 73 5.36 -2.87 -20.88
CA VAL A 73 5.61 -3.26 -19.49
C VAL A 73 4.64 -4.36 -19.14
N LEU A 74 5.12 -5.51 -18.65
CA LEU A 74 4.27 -6.61 -18.20
C LEU A 74 4.58 -6.97 -16.75
N LEU A 75 3.55 -6.93 -15.91
CA LEU A 75 3.60 -7.33 -14.51
C LEU A 75 2.64 -8.48 -14.24
N LYS A 76 3.10 -9.42 -13.42
CA LYS A 76 2.28 -10.50 -12.85
C LYS A 76 1.87 -10.11 -11.44
N GLY A 77 0.57 -10.15 -11.17
CA GLY A 77 0.04 -10.02 -9.82
C GLY A 77 0.38 -11.22 -8.95
N GLY A 78 0.22 -11.04 -7.65
CA GLY A 78 0.30 -12.11 -6.66
C GLY A 78 -0.75 -13.18 -6.92
N GLU A 79 -0.36 -14.41 -6.59
CA GLU A 79 -1.23 -15.58 -6.64
C GLU A 79 -1.69 -15.95 -5.23
N GLU A 80 -2.82 -16.63 -5.18
CA GLU A 80 -3.28 -17.23 -3.93
C GLU A 80 -2.31 -18.34 -3.51
N GLN A 81 -2.00 -18.39 -2.22
CA GLN A 81 -1.11 -19.39 -1.65
C GLN A 81 -1.85 -20.13 -0.56
N THR A 82 -1.56 -21.41 -0.39
CA THR A 82 -2.09 -22.18 0.72
C THR A 82 -1.09 -22.31 1.86
N ARG A 83 -1.59 -22.59 3.06
CA ARG A 83 -0.73 -22.83 4.21
C ARG A 83 -0.10 -24.22 4.11
N TYR A 84 1.16 -24.26 3.69
CA TYR A 84 1.91 -25.52 3.48
C TYR A 84 1.15 -26.45 2.52
N CYS A 85 0.86 -27.68 2.95
CA CYS A 85 0.12 -28.69 2.19
C CYS A 85 -1.38 -28.74 2.53
N THR A 86 -1.91 -27.74 3.25
CA THR A 86 -3.35 -27.65 3.58
C THR A 86 -4.12 -26.86 2.53
N ASP A 87 -5.44 -26.91 2.57
CA ASP A 87 -6.37 -26.08 1.78
C ASP A 87 -6.67 -24.72 2.43
N HIS A 88 -6.02 -24.39 3.55
CA HIS A 88 -6.23 -23.12 4.22
C HIS A 88 -5.59 -21.96 3.45
N VAL A 89 -6.43 -21.08 2.90
CA VAL A 89 -6.05 -19.85 2.21
C VAL A 89 -5.92 -18.69 3.22
N PRO A 90 -4.71 -18.11 3.41
CA PRO A 90 -4.54 -16.89 4.18
C PRO A 90 -5.10 -15.68 3.42
N LEU A 91 -5.42 -14.61 4.15
CA LEU A 91 -5.88 -13.36 3.53
C LEU A 91 -4.87 -12.87 2.50
N PHE A 92 -5.31 -12.78 1.25
CA PHE A 92 -4.49 -12.37 0.12
C PHE A 92 -4.03 -10.90 0.25
N ARG A 93 -2.77 -10.65 -0.08
CA ARG A 93 -2.18 -9.32 -0.23
C ARG A 93 -1.43 -9.29 -1.55
N GLN A 94 -1.72 -8.27 -2.34
CA GLN A 94 -1.16 -8.10 -3.67
C GLN A 94 0.36 -7.84 -3.64
N GLU A 95 1.04 -8.22 -4.73
CA GLU A 95 2.42 -7.83 -5.00
C GLU A 95 2.53 -6.30 -5.10
N SER A 96 3.57 -5.72 -4.50
CA SER A 96 3.62 -4.27 -4.25
C SER A 96 3.81 -3.42 -5.51
N TYR A 97 4.57 -3.88 -6.50
CA TYR A 97 4.74 -3.15 -7.76
C TYR A 97 3.47 -3.23 -8.62
N PHE A 98 2.83 -4.40 -8.67
CA PHE A 98 1.55 -4.59 -9.34
C PHE A 98 0.45 -3.73 -8.72
N ALA A 99 0.34 -3.77 -7.39
CA ALA A 99 -0.63 -2.99 -6.66
C ALA A 99 -0.39 -1.47 -6.77
N TYR A 100 0.86 -1.03 -6.91
CA TYR A 100 1.21 0.38 -7.12
C TYR A 100 0.65 0.92 -8.46
N LEU A 101 0.73 0.13 -9.54
CA LEU A 101 0.28 0.54 -10.88
C LEU A 101 -1.21 0.31 -11.16
N PHE A 102 -1.80 -0.75 -10.61
CA PHE A 102 -3.16 -1.16 -10.96
C PHE A 102 -4.14 -1.11 -9.79
N GLY A 103 -3.68 -1.15 -8.55
CA GLY A 103 -4.56 -1.18 -7.38
C GLY A 103 -5.42 -2.45 -7.24
N VAL A 104 -5.15 -3.45 -8.07
CA VAL A 104 -5.95 -4.67 -8.16
C VAL A 104 -5.79 -5.52 -6.91
N ARG A 105 -6.92 -5.98 -6.37
CA ARG A 105 -6.98 -6.66 -5.08
C ARG A 105 -7.17 -8.15 -5.20
N GLU A 106 -7.70 -8.61 -6.32
CA GLU A 106 -7.89 -10.01 -6.62
C GLU A 106 -6.56 -10.70 -7.04
N PRO A 107 -6.37 -11.98 -6.70
CA PRO A 107 -5.19 -12.75 -7.09
C PRO A 107 -5.24 -13.18 -8.57
N GLY A 108 -4.07 -13.53 -9.13
CA GLY A 108 -3.96 -14.17 -10.45
C GLY A 108 -4.14 -13.23 -11.65
N PHE A 109 -4.15 -11.92 -11.42
CA PHE A 109 -4.22 -10.92 -12.49
C PHE A 109 -2.85 -10.67 -13.12
N TYR A 110 -2.85 -10.28 -14.39
CA TYR A 110 -1.70 -9.66 -15.05
C TYR A 110 -2.07 -8.25 -15.49
N GLY A 111 -1.07 -7.42 -15.71
CA GLY A 111 -1.26 -6.02 -16.07
C GLY A 111 -0.17 -5.59 -17.02
N ALA A 112 -0.57 -4.95 -18.10
CA ALA A 112 0.32 -4.43 -19.11
C ALA A 112 0.14 -2.92 -19.28
N VAL A 113 1.23 -2.24 -19.62
CA VAL A 113 1.22 -0.82 -19.99
C VAL A 113 2.05 -0.68 -21.25
N ASP A 114 1.43 -0.24 -22.34
CA ASP A 114 2.14 0.08 -23.57
C ASP A 114 2.87 1.42 -23.41
N ILE A 115 4.17 1.42 -23.65
CA ILE A 115 5.01 2.63 -23.53
C ILE A 115 4.71 3.58 -24.69
N GLY A 116 4.34 3.06 -25.86
CA GLY A 116 4.06 3.85 -27.06
C GLY A 116 2.83 4.72 -26.90
N SER A 117 1.67 4.09 -26.67
CA SER A 117 0.39 4.77 -26.50
C SER A 117 0.13 5.26 -25.07
N GLY A 118 0.73 4.63 -24.06
CA GLY A 118 0.39 4.85 -22.65
C GLY A 118 -0.84 4.06 -22.18
N GLN A 119 -1.43 3.23 -23.04
CA GLN A 119 -2.61 2.44 -22.70
C GLN A 119 -2.29 1.36 -21.67
N SER A 120 -3.23 1.18 -20.76
CA SER A 120 -3.20 0.20 -19.67
C SER A 120 -4.18 -0.93 -19.93
N ILE A 121 -3.67 -2.15 -19.88
CA ILE A 121 -4.43 -3.38 -20.14
C ILE A 121 -4.38 -4.25 -18.89
N LEU A 122 -5.52 -4.77 -18.47
CA LEU A 122 -5.62 -5.69 -17.36
C LEU A 122 -6.08 -7.07 -17.84
N PHE A 123 -5.46 -8.13 -17.33
CA PHE A 123 -5.84 -9.51 -17.65
C PHE A 123 -6.39 -10.18 -16.40
N ALA A 124 -7.67 -10.53 -16.45
CA ALA A 124 -8.38 -11.19 -15.36
C ALA A 124 -8.32 -12.72 -15.52
N PRO A 125 -8.15 -13.50 -14.44
CA PRO A 125 -8.29 -14.94 -14.50
C PRO A 125 -9.74 -15.31 -14.85
N ARG A 126 -9.92 -16.36 -15.64
CA ARG A 126 -11.24 -16.90 -15.96
C ARG A 126 -11.70 -17.79 -14.81
N PHE A 127 -12.86 -17.48 -14.25
CA PHE A 127 -13.48 -18.30 -13.21
C PHE A 127 -14.28 -19.44 -13.83
N SER A 128 -14.15 -20.64 -13.27
CA SER A 128 -15.02 -21.76 -13.64
C SER A 128 -16.43 -21.56 -13.07
N PRO A 129 -17.46 -22.20 -13.67
CA PRO A 129 -18.81 -22.19 -13.09
C PRO A 129 -18.85 -22.75 -11.66
N ASP A 130 -17.97 -23.71 -11.34
CA ASP A 130 -17.91 -24.35 -10.02
C ASP A 130 -17.36 -23.39 -8.95
N ASP A 131 -16.41 -22.51 -9.31
CA ASP A 131 -15.88 -21.48 -8.42
C ASP A 131 -16.95 -20.48 -7.97
N ALA A 132 -17.96 -20.24 -8.82
CA ALA A 132 -19.03 -19.29 -8.53
C ALA A 132 -19.91 -19.71 -7.34
N ILE A 133 -19.95 -21.01 -7.05
CA ILE A 133 -20.70 -21.58 -5.91
C ILE A 133 -20.07 -21.14 -4.59
N TRP A 134 -18.74 -21.08 -4.53
CA TRP A 134 -17.96 -20.81 -3.31
C TRP A 134 -17.55 -19.35 -3.18
N ASN A 135 -17.11 -18.74 -4.28
CA ASN A 135 -16.53 -17.38 -4.32
C ASN A 135 -17.55 -16.31 -4.68
N GLY A 136 -18.81 -16.71 -4.93
CA GLY A 136 -19.88 -15.83 -5.36
C GLY A 136 -19.84 -15.55 -6.87
N LYS A 137 -20.74 -14.65 -7.31
CA LYS A 137 -20.94 -14.40 -8.73
C LYS A 137 -19.69 -13.80 -9.38
N PRO A 138 -19.14 -14.41 -10.46
CA PRO A 138 -17.97 -13.88 -11.14
C PRO A 138 -18.30 -12.51 -11.73
N LYS A 139 -17.40 -11.56 -11.51
CA LYS A 139 -17.52 -10.20 -12.03
C LYS A 139 -17.14 -10.21 -13.52
N LYS A 140 -17.85 -9.41 -14.32
CA LYS A 140 -17.60 -9.32 -15.77
C LYS A 140 -16.43 -8.37 -16.07
N LEU A 141 -15.76 -8.52 -17.22
CA LEU A 141 -14.65 -7.64 -17.63
C LEU A 141 -14.95 -6.13 -17.55
N PRO A 142 -16.14 -5.63 -17.97
CA PRO A 142 -16.46 -4.20 -17.85
C PRO A 142 -16.47 -3.67 -16.41
N TYR A 143 -16.76 -4.54 -15.43
CA TYR A 143 -16.68 -4.17 -14.02
C TYR A 143 -15.24 -3.84 -13.63
N PHE A 144 -14.27 -4.66 -14.03
CA PHE A 144 -12.86 -4.43 -13.72
C PHE A 144 -12.31 -3.19 -14.44
N LYS A 145 -12.78 -2.95 -15.67
CA LYS A 145 -12.43 -1.76 -16.45
C LYS A 145 -12.79 -0.48 -15.69
N ASP A 146 -14.04 -0.38 -15.22
CA ASP A 146 -14.52 0.80 -14.50
C ASP A 146 -13.92 0.91 -13.10
N MET A 147 -13.81 -0.22 -12.38
CA MET A 147 -13.29 -0.24 -11.01
C MET A 147 -11.82 0.19 -10.94
N TYR A 148 -10.99 -0.27 -11.87
CA TYR A 148 -9.54 -0.02 -11.88
C TYR A 148 -9.11 1.10 -12.83
N LYS A 149 -10.07 1.72 -13.53
CA LYS A 149 -9.86 2.80 -14.50
C LYS A 149 -8.71 2.48 -15.46
N VAL A 150 -8.79 1.29 -16.08
CA VAL A 150 -7.87 0.83 -17.13
C VAL A 150 -8.54 0.96 -18.49
N ASP A 151 -7.75 0.98 -19.56
CA ASP A 151 -8.25 1.22 -20.92
C ASP A 151 -8.94 -0.02 -21.48
N SER A 152 -8.36 -1.19 -21.26
CA SER A 152 -8.86 -2.47 -21.76
C SER A 152 -8.72 -3.59 -20.73
N VAL A 153 -9.62 -4.57 -20.78
CA VAL A 153 -9.57 -5.75 -19.91
C VAL A 153 -9.85 -6.99 -20.74
N PHE A 154 -8.98 -7.99 -20.62
CA PHE A 154 -9.09 -9.29 -21.28
C PHE A 154 -8.92 -10.42 -20.26
N TYR A 155 -9.00 -11.66 -20.71
CA TYR A 155 -8.67 -12.80 -19.85
C TYR A 155 -7.20 -13.22 -19.95
N VAL A 156 -6.69 -13.89 -18.91
CA VAL A 156 -5.29 -14.34 -18.85
C VAL A 156 -4.95 -15.39 -19.93
N ASP A 157 -5.90 -16.24 -20.30
CA ASP A 157 -5.78 -17.21 -21.41
C ASP A 157 -5.62 -16.53 -22.78
N GLU A 158 -6.08 -15.29 -22.92
CA GLU A 158 -5.97 -14.48 -24.15
C GLU A 158 -4.69 -13.61 -24.18
N LEU A 159 -3.91 -13.58 -23.09
CA LEU A 159 -2.78 -12.66 -22.88
C LEU A 159 -1.76 -12.70 -24.02
N ALA A 160 -1.30 -13.89 -24.42
CA ALA A 160 -0.31 -14.02 -25.48
C ALA A 160 -0.83 -13.57 -26.86
N GLN A 161 -2.13 -13.66 -27.10
CA GLN A 161 -2.75 -13.21 -28.34
C GLN A 161 -2.89 -11.69 -28.34
N VAL A 162 -3.43 -11.12 -27.26
CA VAL A 162 -3.64 -9.67 -27.12
C VAL A 162 -2.31 -8.92 -27.23
N LEU A 163 -1.26 -9.35 -26.52
CA LEU A 163 0.06 -8.69 -26.60
C LEU A 163 0.63 -8.71 -28.02
N ARG A 164 0.39 -9.76 -28.81
CA ARG A 164 0.80 -9.81 -30.22
C ARG A 164 0.00 -8.86 -31.08
N CYS A 165 -1.33 -8.82 -30.91
CA CYS A 165 -2.21 -7.91 -31.64
C CYS A 165 -1.82 -6.46 -31.39
N GLU A 166 -1.66 -6.06 -30.13
CA GLU A 166 -1.26 -4.70 -29.74
C GLU A 166 0.09 -4.28 -30.35
N CYS A 167 1.07 -5.19 -30.39
CA CYS A 167 2.34 -4.89 -31.05
C CYS A 167 2.25 -4.85 -32.58
N SER A 168 1.37 -5.65 -33.19
CA SER A 168 1.18 -5.72 -34.64
C SER A 168 0.39 -4.55 -35.21
N GLU A 169 -0.62 -4.04 -34.50
CA GLU A 169 -1.45 -2.91 -34.93
C GLU A 169 -0.65 -1.61 -35.05
N HIS A 170 0.41 -1.47 -34.24
CA HIS A 170 1.33 -0.36 -34.31
C HIS A 170 2.45 -0.55 -35.36
N GLY A 171 2.43 -1.62 -36.17
CA GLY A 171 3.31 -1.79 -37.33
C GLY A 171 4.79 -2.00 -37.02
N HIS A 172 5.14 -2.47 -35.82
CA HIS A 172 6.51 -2.42 -35.31
C HIS A 172 7.05 -3.78 -34.84
N GLY A 173 7.81 -4.47 -35.70
CA GLY A 173 8.82 -5.49 -35.32
C GLY A 173 8.39 -6.58 -34.33
N GLU A 174 9.36 -7.27 -33.74
CA GLU A 174 9.09 -8.23 -32.66
C GLU A 174 8.73 -7.50 -31.36
N PRO A 175 7.74 -8.01 -30.61
CA PRO A 175 7.22 -7.36 -29.41
C PRO A 175 8.23 -7.44 -28.25
N LEU A 176 8.72 -6.29 -27.78
CA LEU A 176 9.62 -6.18 -26.63
C LEU A 176 8.83 -6.03 -25.33
N LEU A 177 9.05 -6.95 -24.39
CA LEU A 177 8.46 -6.96 -23.06
C LEU A 177 9.46 -6.47 -22.01
N PHE A 178 9.09 -5.44 -21.25
CA PHE A 178 9.82 -4.99 -20.08
C PHE A 178 9.28 -5.71 -18.84
N LEU A 179 10.11 -6.54 -18.23
CA LEU A 179 9.74 -7.41 -17.12
C LEU A 179 10.38 -6.95 -15.81
N LEU A 180 9.67 -7.16 -14.70
CA LEU A 180 10.13 -6.73 -13.39
C LEU A 180 11.14 -7.73 -12.80
N TYR A 181 12.41 -7.42 -12.95
CA TYR A 181 13.50 -8.20 -12.34
C TYR A 181 14.52 -7.29 -11.68
N GLY A 182 14.66 -7.41 -10.37
CA GLY A 182 15.70 -6.71 -9.62
C GLY A 182 15.73 -7.10 -8.15
N GLN A 183 16.86 -6.79 -7.52
CA GLN A 183 17.12 -7.15 -6.13
C GLN A 183 16.55 -6.07 -5.20
N ASN A 184 15.75 -6.50 -4.23
CA ASN A 184 15.38 -5.67 -3.10
C ASN A 184 16.57 -5.58 -2.12
N THR A 185 17.04 -4.36 -1.86
CA THR A 185 18.27 -4.12 -1.09
C THR A 185 18.13 -4.44 0.41
N ASP A 186 16.91 -4.49 0.94
CA ASP A 186 16.67 -4.77 2.36
C ASP A 186 16.61 -6.29 2.64
N SER A 187 15.94 -7.03 1.76
CA SER A 187 15.73 -8.48 1.91
C SER A 187 16.75 -9.33 1.16
N GLY A 188 17.46 -8.76 0.18
CA GLY A 188 18.35 -9.49 -0.73
C GLY A 188 17.61 -10.33 -1.78
N ASN A 189 16.27 -10.42 -1.71
CA ASN A 189 15.46 -11.21 -2.63
C ASN A 189 15.28 -10.51 -3.98
N TYR A 190 15.14 -11.30 -5.03
CA TYR A 190 14.82 -10.80 -6.37
C TYR A 190 13.31 -10.81 -6.62
N SER A 191 12.82 -9.79 -7.33
CA SER A 191 11.46 -9.80 -7.87
C SER A 191 11.31 -10.93 -8.89
N ARG A 192 10.12 -11.54 -8.94
CA ARG A 192 9.81 -12.60 -9.90
C ARG A 192 9.29 -11.95 -11.19
N PRO A 193 9.95 -12.14 -12.34
CA PRO A 193 9.47 -11.59 -13.60
C PRO A 193 8.15 -12.26 -14.00
N ALA A 194 7.32 -11.55 -14.76
CA ALA A 194 6.10 -12.13 -15.30
C ALA A 194 6.46 -13.27 -16.27
N SER A 195 5.68 -14.35 -16.22
CA SER A 195 5.80 -15.50 -17.10
C SER A 195 4.41 -15.97 -17.51
N PHE A 196 4.27 -16.40 -18.75
CA PHE A 196 3.03 -16.91 -19.34
C PHE A 196 3.35 -17.87 -20.50
N GLU A 197 2.35 -18.66 -20.91
CA GLU A 197 2.52 -19.62 -21.99
C GLU A 197 2.71 -18.91 -23.35
N GLY A 198 3.75 -19.29 -24.09
CA GLY A 198 4.08 -18.68 -25.37
C GLY A 198 4.92 -17.40 -25.30
N MET A 199 5.50 -17.10 -24.12
CA MET A 199 6.43 -15.98 -23.92
C MET A 199 7.72 -16.10 -24.76
N ASP A 200 8.10 -17.31 -25.20
CA ASP A 200 9.30 -17.55 -26.02
C ASP A 200 9.30 -16.83 -27.38
N LYS A 201 8.14 -16.30 -27.79
CA LYS A 201 7.95 -15.54 -29.04
C LYS A 201 8.13 -14.04 -28.87
N PHE A 202 8.53 -13.58 -27.69
CA PHE A 202 8.68 -12.19 -27.33
C PHE A 202 10.12 -11.92 -26.89
N ASP A 203 10.66 -10.78 -27.32
CA ASP A 203 11.90 -10.28 -26.76
C ASP A 203 11.64 -9.76 -25.35
N THR A 204 12.58 -9.98 -24.42
CA THR A 204 12.41 -9.57 -23.03
C THR A 204 13.58 -8.73 -22.53
N ASP A 205 13.27 -7.63 -21.84
CA ASP A 205 14.22 -6.80 -21.09
C ASP A 205 13.93 -6.89 -19.59
N LEU A 206 14.88 -7.46 -18.85
CA LEU A 206 14.81 -7.66 -17.41
C LEU A 206 15.48 -6.53 -16.61
N SER A 207 16.22 -5.65 -17.27
CA SER A 207 17.13 -4.70 -16.62
C SER A 207 16.53 -3.31 -16.43
N THR A 208 15.70 -2.88 -17.38
CA THR A 208 15.26 -1.47 -17.47
C THR A 208 14.13 -1.13 -16.51
N LEU A 209 13.15 -2.03 -16.34
CA LEU A 209 11.90 -1.70 -15.61
C LEU A 209 12.12 -1.49 -14.12
N HIS A 210 12.87 -2.38 -13.47
CA HIS A 210 13.04 -2.35 -12.01
C HIS A 210 13.61 -1.02 -11.48
N PRO A 211 14.73 -0.47 -11.97
CA PRO A 211 15.28 0.78 -11.44
C PRO A 211 14.32 1.96 -11.65
N ILE A 212 13.69 2.05 -12.82
CA ILE A 212 12.79 3.17 -13.16
C ILE A 212 11.53 3.12 -12.31
N LEU A 213 10.87 1.97 -12.25
CA LEU A 213 9.65 1.80 -11.47
C LEU A 213 9.93 1.96 -9.96
N THR A 214 11.10 1.55 -9.49
CA THR A 214 11.52 1.77 -8.10
C THR A 214 11.70 3.26 -7.81
N GLU A 215 12.33 4.04 -8.70
CA GLU A 215 12.46 5.49 -8.53
C GLU A 215 11.09 6.19 -8.54
N CYS A 216 10.16 5.77 -9.41
CA CYS A 216 8.78 6.26 -9.36
C CYS A 216 8.14 6.04 -7.99
N ARG A 217 8.42 4.91 -7.32
CA ARG A 217 7.89 4.61 -5.99
C ARG A 217 8.57 5.40 -4.86
N VAL A 218 9.77 5.94 -5.07
CA VAL A 218 10.46 6.78 -4.07
C VAL A 218 9.76 8.12 -3.90
N THR A 219 9.40 8.77 -5.02
CA THR A 219 8.74 10.08 -5.02
C THR A 219 7.22 9.91 -4.96
N LYS A 220 6.58 10.54 -3.96
CA LYS A 220 5.13 10.41 -3.73
C LYS A 220 4.34 11.52 -4.39
N SER A 221 3.22 11.17 -5.02
CA SER A 221 2.23 12.15 -5.46
C SER A 221 1.45 12.70 -4.26
N ASP A 222 0.80 13.85 -4.44
CA ASP A 222 -0.05 14.44 -3.39
C ASP A 222 -1.17 13.49 -2.96
N MET A 223 -1.72 12.72 -3.91
CA MET A 223 -2.75 11.72 -3.61
C MET A 223 -2.19 10.54 -2.79
N GLU A 224 -0.98 10.06 -3.11
CA GLU A 224 -0.30 9.05 -2.28
C GLU A 224 0.00 9.59 -0.88
N LEU A 225 0.42 10.86 -0.78
CA LEU A 225 0.67 11.53 0.50
C LEU A 225 -0.60 11.64 1.35
N ALA A 226 -1.74 11.98 0.75
CA ALA A 226 -3.02 12.02 1.44
C ALA A 226 -3.40 10.64 2.03
N LEU A 227 -3.18 9.56 1.29
CA LEU A 227 -3.39 8.19 1.77
C LEU A 227 -2.43 7.81 2.91
N ILE A 228 -1.15 8.19 2.80
CA ILE A 228 -0.15 7.97 3.85
C ILE A 228 -0.49 8.76 5.11
N GLN A 229 -0.92 10.01 4.97
CA GLN A 229 -1.36 10.85 6.09
C GLN A 229 -2.55 10.22 6.80
N HIS A 230 -3.57 9.80 6.05
CA HIS A 230 -4.72 9.09 6.61
C HIS A 230 -4.32 7.82 7.38
N ALA A 231 -3.42 7.00 6.83
CA ALA A 231 -2.92 5.80 7.51
C ALA A 231 -2.16 6.15 8.81
N ASN A 232 -1.41 7.24 8.83
CA ASN A 232 -0.73 7.74 10.03
C ASN A 232 -1.70 8.27 11.08
N ASP A 233 -2.76 8.97 10.66
CA ASP A 233 -3.77 9.50 11.58
C ASP A 233 -4.51 8.35 12.29
N VAL A 234 -4.95 7.35 11.53
CA VAL A 234 -5.61 6.14 12.08
C VAL A 234 -4.66 5.39 13.02
N SER A 235 -3.40 5.23 12.64
CA SER A 235 -2.40 4.55 13.47
C SER A 235 -2.08 5.33 14.75
N SER A 236 -2.01 6.66 14.66
CA SER A 236 -1.79 7.54 15.80
C SER A 236 -2.95 7.48 16.78
N GLU A 237 -4.19 7.49 16.29
CA GLU A 237 -5.36 7.34 17.16
C GLU A 237 -5.40 5.96 17.83
N ALA A 238 -5.04 4.90 17.09
CA ALA A 238 -4.93 3.56 17.66
C ALA A 238 -3.85 3.47 18.74
N HIS A 239 -2.71 4.15 18.57
CA HIS A 239 -1.70 4.26 19.63
C HIS A 239 -2.19 5.01 20.86
N VAL A 240 -2.90 6.13 20.68
CA VAL A 240 -3.53 6.87 21.79
C VAL A 240 -4.50 5.97 22.54
N GLU A 241 -5.29 5.17 21.84
CA GLU A 241 -6.24 4.25 22.46
C GLU A 241 -5.55 3.14 23.27
N VAL A 242 -4.45 2.58 22.75
CA VAL A 242 -3.62 1.63 23.51
C VAL A 242 -3.08 2.26 24.79
N MET A 243 -2.54 3.48 24.71
CA MET A 243 -2.00 4.21 25.87
C MET A 243 -3.07 4.54 26.92
N ARG A 244 -4.33 4.74 26.51
CA ARG A 244 -5.46 4.94 27.43
C ARG A 244 -5.88 3.65 28.15
N LYS A 245 -5.78 2.50 27.47
CA LYS A 245 -6.29 1.21 27.96
C LYS A 245 -5.28 0.40 28.76
N ILE A 246 -3.98 0.64 28.58
CA ILE A 246 -2.93 -0.13 29.24
C ILE A 246 -3.02 -0.06 30.77
N LYS A 247 -2.92 -1.22 31.43
CA LYS A 247 -2.91 -1.37 32.88
C LYS A 247 -1.85 -2.41 33.30
N PRO A 248 -1.26 -2.29 34.50
CA PRO A 248 -0.39 -3.34 35.04
C PRO A 248 -1.11 -4.69 35.03
N GLY A 249 -0.39 -5.75 34.64
CA GLY A 249 -0.93 -7.10 34.51
C GLY A 249 -1.52 -7.45 33.13
N MET A 250 -1.61 -6.49 32.20
CA MET A 250 -1.96 -6.79 30.81
C MET A 250 -0.78 -7.41 30.04
N THR A 251 -1.11 -8.26 29.07
CA THR A 251 -0.14 -8.87 28.14
C THR A 251 0.02 -8.02 26.87
N GLU A 252 1.17 -8.13 26.22
CA GLU A 252 1.46 -7.41 24.97
C GLU A 252 0.43 -7.73 23.87
N ASN A 253 -0.03 -8.98 23.78
CA ASN A 253 -1.05 -9.42 22.82
C ASN A 253 -2.40 -8.70 23.01
N GLN A 254 -2.77 -8.37 24.25
CA GLN A 254 -4.00 -7.61 24.52
C GLN A 254 -3.88 -6.16 24.00
N LEU A 255 -2.68 -5.58 24.06
CA LEU A 255 -2.41 -4.24 23.52
C LEU A 255 -2.38 -4.28 21.99
N GLU A 256 -1.76 -5.29 21.38
CA GLU A 256 -1.80 -5.51 19.93
C GLU A 256 -3.24 -5.67 19.42
N SER A 257 -4.06 -6.46 20.13
CA SER A 257 -5.48 -6.64 19.80
C SER A 257 -6.25 -5.32 19.89
N THR A 258 -5.95 -4.50 20.90
CA THR A 258 -6.58 -3.17 21.06
C THR A 258 -6.23 -2.26 19.89
N PHE A 259 -4.95 -2.21 19.50
CA PHE A 259 -4.49 -1.44 18.35
C PHE A 259 -5.19 -1.87 17.06
N ARG A 260 -5.16 -3.18 16.75
CA ARG A 260 -5.77 -3.73 15.53
C ARG A 260 -7.27 -3.50 15.48
N CYS A 261 -7.97 -3.70 16.60
CA CYS A 261 -9.40 -3.46 16.69
C CYS A 261 -9.73 -2.00 16.36
N HIS A 262 -9.00 -1.04 16.95
CA HIS A 262 -9.22 0.38 16.71
C HIS A 262 -8.95 0.77 15.25
N ALA A 263 -7.80 0.36 14.71
CA ALA A 263 -7.43 0.64 13.32
C ALA A 263 -8.38 0.01 12.30
N SER A 264 -9.08 -1.08 12.66
CA SER A 264 -10.04 -1.77 11.80
C SER A 264 -11.47 -1.24 11.84
N MET A 265 -11.76 -0.23 12.69
CA MET A 265 -13.12 0.26 12.89
C MET A 265 -13.74 0.80 11.58
N PRO A 266 -15.05 0.58 11.33
CA PRO A 266 -15.72 0.99 10.09
C PRO A 266 -15.61 2.48 9.77
N ARG A 267 -15.53 3.35 10.77
CA ARG A 267 -15.39 4.81 10.58
C ARG A 267 -14.08 5.22 9.90
N PHE A 268 -13.05 4.39 10.01
CA PHE A 268 -11.77 4.58 9.32
C PHE A 268 -11.71 3.81 8.00
N ARG A 269 -12.67 2.91 7.76
CA ARG A 269 -12.77 2.24 6.48
C ARG A 269 -13.39 3.21 5.50
N SER A 270 -12.69 3.41 4.38
CA SER A 270 -13.31 3.98 3.21
C SER A 270 -14.53 3.16 2.82
N LYS A 271 -15.54 3.81 2.25
CA LYS A 271 -16.70 3.13 1.62
C LYS A 271 -16.24 2.08 0.60
N PHE A 272 -15.00 2.17 0.13
CA PHE A 272 -14.30 1.12 -0.59
C PHE A 272 -13.59 0.18 0.38
N GLN A 273 -14.22 -0.98 0.60
CA GLN A 273 -13.81 -2.15 1.39
C GLN A 273 -12.32 -2.29 1.75
N ASP A 274 -12.06 -2.66 3.00
CA ASP A 274 -10.85 -3.30 3.56
C ASP A 274 -9.50 -2.80 3.05
N PHE A 275 -8.90 -1.83 3.76
CA PHE A 275 -7.49 -1.48 3.63
C PHE A 275 -6.57 -2.68 3.94
N PRO A 276 -5.90 -3.30 2.95
CA PRO A 276 -4.78 -4.21 3.21
C PRO A 276 -3.45 -3.44 3.33
N TRP A 277 -3.50 -2.11 3.11
CA TRP A 277 -2.36 -1.21 2.94
C TRP A 277 -1.78 -0.67 4.23
N LEU A 278 -2.51 -0.70 5.33
CA LEU A 278 -1.84 -0.57 6.62
C LEU A 278 -0.79 -1.69 6.63
N PRO A 279 0.51 -1.37 6.81
CA PRO A 279 1.46 -2.40 7.17
C PRO A 279 0.78 -3.20 8.29
N ARG A 280 0.90 -4.52 8.29
CA ARG A 280 0.72 -5.21 9.56
C ARG A 280 1.80 -4.62 10.46
N ILE A 281 1.51 -3.52 11.15
CA ILE A 281 2.31 -2.96 12.23
C ILE A 281 2.04 -3.89 13.41
N SER A 282 2.45 -5.14 13.23
CA SER A 282 2.77 -6.05 14.31
C SER A 282 4.26 -6.22 14.18
N VAL A 283 4.99 -5.17 14.56
CA VAL A 283 6.34 -5.37 15.05
C VAL A 283 6.13 -5.93 16.45
N PRO A 284 6.58 -7.16 16.74
CA PRO A 284 6.61 -7.65 18.11
C PRO A 284 7.32 -6.59 18.97
N LEU A 285 6.71 -6.26 20.11
CA LEU A 285 7.36 -5.44 21.12
C LEU A 285 8.64 -6.15 21.58
N GLY A 286 9.77 -5.76 20.99
CA GLY A 286 11.10 -6.08 21.48
C GLY A 286 11.95 -7.04 20.62
N LYS A 287 13.11 -6.48 20.24
CA LYS A 287 14.38 -7.12 19.84
C LYS A 287 14.57 -7.34 18.33
N SER A 288 15.63 -6.69 17.81
CA SER A 288 16.52 -7.21 16.76
C SER A 288 16.60 -8.76 16.83
N PRO A 289 16.79 -9.49 15.72
CA PRO A 289 16.53 -10.94 15.54
C PRO A 289 17.08 -11.95 16.58
N TYR A 290 17.72 -11.52 17.66
CA TYR A 290 18.16 -12.32 18.79
C TYR A 290 17.11 -12.41 19.91
N ARG A 291 16.36 -13.51 19.87
CA ARG A 291 15.54 -14.02 20.98
C ARG A 291 16.44 -14.41 22.18
N ALA A 292 16.45 -13.61 23.25
CA ALA A 292 16.77 -14.08 24.61
C ALA A 292 16.45 -13.05 25.72
N LYS A 293 15.68 -13.49 26.72
CA LYS A 293 15.61 -13.07 28.14
C LYS A 293 14.92 -11.73 28.53
N ASN A 294 14.10 -11.85 29.57
CA ASN A 294 13.30 -10.84 30.28
C ASN A 294 13.81 -9.38 30.31
N THR A 295 12.84 -8.47 30.48
CA THR A 295 12.89 -7.07 30.96
C THR A 295 12.93 -5.90 29.96
N SER A 296 12.01 -4.96 30.23
CA SER A 296 11.98 -3.50 30.01
C SER A 296 11.47 -2.90 28.69
N PHE A 297 10.36 -2.16 28.83
CA PHE A 297 9.43 -1.60 27.83
C PHE A 297 9.78 -0.17 27.38
N LEU A 298 11.03 0.13 27.01
CA LEU A 298 11.46 1.51 26.70
C LEU A 298 12.13 1.71 25.33
N LYS A 299 11.69 0.99 24.30
CA LYS A 299 12.14 1.21 22.90
C LYS A 299 11.00 1.24 21.87
N PHE A 300 9.87 1.84 22.22
CA PHE A 300 8.73 2.01 21.29
C PHE A 300 8.67 3.40 20.63
N LEU A 301 9.50 4.36 21.05
CA LEU A 301 9.28 5.78 20.74
C LEU A 301 9.98 6.31 19.46
N ASN A 302 10.68 5.51 18.66
CA ASN A 302 11.58 6.09 17.64
C ASN A 302 11.69 5.34 16.31
N LEU A 303 10.56 5.00 15.67
CA LEU A 303 10.57 4.36 14.34
C LEU A 303 9.62 4.96 13.29
N ASN A 304 8.94 6.08 13.59
CA ASN A 304 8.11 6.78 12.60
C ASN A 304 8.87 7.76 11.67
N THR A 305 10.21 7.80 11.71
CA THR A 305 11.00 8.81 10.99
C THR A 305 12.25 8.24 10.30
N ARG A 306 12.08 7.18 9.51
CA ARG A 306 13.03 6.86 8.42
C ARG A 306 12.30 6.63 7.10
N PHE A 307 11.53 7.63 6.69
CA PHE A 307 11.25 7.86 5.28
C PHE A 307 12.00 9.12 4.89
N THR A 308 13.10 8.98 4.17
CA THR A 308 13.73 10.11 3.47
C THR A 308 12.81 10.45 2.30
N VAL A 309 11.76 11.23 2.57
CA VAL A 309 10.86 11.73 1.52
C VAL A 309 11.62 12.81 0.76
N LYS A 310 11.98 12.53 -0.50
CA LYS A 310 12.39 13.59 -1.42
C LYS A 310 11.12 14.24 -1.96
N TYR A 311 10.80 15.42 -1.43
CA TYR A 311 9.82 16.33 -2.02
C TYR A 311 10.56 17.25 -2.98
N VAL A 312 10.25 17.18 -4.28
CA VAL A 312 10.73 18.16 -5.26
C VAL A 312 9.62 19.18 -5.42
N GLY A 313 9.75 20.30 -4.69
CA GLY A 313 8.87 21.45 -4.89
C GLY A 313 9.15 22.07 -6.25
N SER A 314 8.09 22.26 -7.04
CA SER A 314 8.11 23.05 -8.25
C SER A 314 8.50 24.49 -7.89
N ASN A 315 9.64 24.96 -8.42
CA ASN A 315 9.95 26.39 -8.53
C ASN A 315 9.66 26.84 -9.95
#